data_AF-A0A1G6IYF8-F1
#
_entry.id   AF-A0A1G6IYF8-F1
#
_cell.length_a   1.000
_cell.length_b   1.000
_cell.length_c   1.000
_cell.angle_alpha   90.00
_cell.angle_beta   90.00
_cell.angle_gamma   90.00
#
_symmetry.space_group_name_H-M   'P 1'
#
loop_
_entity.id
_entity.type
_entity.pdbx_description
1 polymer ?
#
loop_
_entity_poly.entity_id
_entity_poly.type
_entity_poly.pdbx_seq_one_letter_code
_entity_poly.pdbx_strand_id
1 'polypeptide(L)'
;MSIQRLHVAKRYSEVVIHNGTIYLAGQLADDFDGDIREQTRQTLANIDKMLAEGGSDKSKILSLTIFLKDMADYDGLNAEYDAWVADGHAPARACVEAKMYKPEVLVEMCVVAAV
;
A
#
# COMPACT_ATOMS: atom_id res chain seq x y z
N MET A 1 -3.38 20.55 -15.55
CA MET A 1 -4.42 19.52 -15.30
C MET A 1 -4.99 19.74 -13.90
N SER A 2 -6.26 19.40 -13.67
CA SER A 2 -6.88 19.48 -12.33
C SER A 2 -6.37 18.36 -11.41
N ILE A 3 -6.54 18.51 -10.10
CA ILE A 3 -6.34 17.44 -9.13
C ILE A 3 -7.67 16.67 -9.02
N GLN A 4 -7.62 15.35 -9.14
CA GLN A 4 -8.76 14.46 -8.88
C GLN A 4 -8.56 13.74 -7.55
N ARG A 5 -9.64 13.53 -6.80
CA ARG A 5 -9.64 12.83 -5.51
C ARG A 5 -10.75 11.80 -5.49
N LEU A 6 -10.44 10.59 -5.02
CA LEU A 6 -11.41 9.52 -4.79
C LEU A 6 -11.51 9.22 -3.29
N HIS A 7 -12.67 8.71 -2.86
CA HIS A 7 -12.98 8.38 -1.45
C HIS A 7 -12.58 9.48 -0.47
N VAL A 8 -13.17 10.66 -0.66
CA VAL A 8 -12.79 11.85 0.11
C VAL A 8 -13.45 11.82 1.49
N ALA A 9 -12.62 11.69 2.53
CA ALA A 9 -12.99 11.94 3.91
C ALA A 9 -12.59 13.38 4.33
N LYS A 10 -13.04 13.82 5.50
CA LYS A 10 -12.60 15.10 6.09
C LYS A 10 -11.08 15.14 6.35
N ARG A 11 -10.48 13.98 6.66
CA ARG A 11 -9.07 13.87 7.08
C ARG A 11 -8.11 13.60 5.92
N TYR A 12 -8.53 12.81 4.93
CA TYR A 12 -7.69 12.36 3.82
C TYR A 12 -8.54 11.97 2.60
N SER A 13 -7.90 11.70 1.47
CA SER A 13 -8.50 11.03 0.30
C SER A 13 -7.73 9.74 0.09
N GLU A 14 -8.41 8.60 -0.13
CA GLU A 14 -7.70 7.33 -0.38
C GLU A 14 -6.84 7.39 -1.64
N VAL A 15 -7.32 8.11 -2.66
CA VAL A 15 -6.62 8.28 -3.93
C VAL A 15 -6.57 9.76 -4.30
N VAL A 16 -5.39 10.25 -4.67
CA VAL A 16 -5.18 11.57 -5.27
C VAL A 16 -4.46 11.39 -6.60
N ILE A 17 -5.00 11.98 -7.67
CA ILE A 17 -4.45 11.87 -9.01
C ILE A 17 -4.09 13.25 -9.53
N HIS A 18 -2.86 13.40 -10.01
CA HIS A 18 -2.41 14.62 -10.65
C HIS A 18 -1.32 14.35 -11.68
N ASN A 19 -1.50 14.88 -12.89
CA ASN A 19 -0.49 14.87 -13.96
C ASN A 19 0.09 13.47 -14.27
N GLY A 20 -0.76 12.45 -14.37
CA GLY A 20 -0.33 11.08 -14.65
C GLY A 20 0.25 10.33 -13.45
N THR A 21 0.14 10.87 -12.23
CA THR A 21 0.60 10.23 -11.00
C THR A 21 -0.55 10.01 -10.03
N ILE A 22 -0.61 8.82 -9.45
CA ILE A 22 -1.46 8.44 -8.33
C ILE A 22 -0.66 8.50 -7.03
N TYR A 23 -1.28 9.04 -6.00
CA TYR A 23 -0.84 8.98 -4.61
C TYR A 23 -1.93 8.29 -3.80
N LEU A 24 -1.59 7.16 -3.18
CA LEU A 24 -2.48 6.49 -2.24
C LEU A 24 -2.24 7.02 -0.82
N ALA A 25 -3.32 7.08 -0.02
CA ALA A 25 -3.17 7.14 1.43
C ALA A 25 -2.50 5.86 1.96
N GLY A 26 -2.10 5.86 3.23
CA GLY A 26 -1.60 4.67 3.89
C GLY A 26 -2.63 3.54 3.83
N GLN A 27 -2.29 2.47 3.10
CA GLN A 27 -3.13 1.31 2.94
C GLN A 27 -2.85 0.31 4.07
N LEU A 28 -3.92 -0.31 4.55
CA LEU A 28 -3.98 -1.22 5.69
C LEU A 28 -4.85 -2.41 5.33
N ALA A 29 -4.81 -3.45 6.16
CA ALA A 29 -5.80 -4.52 6.12
C ALA A 29 -7.21 -4.00 6.49
N ASP A 30 -8.26 -4.69 6.02
CA ASP A 30 -9.64 -4.40 6.42
C ASP A 30 -9.95 -5.02 7.80
N ASP A 31 -9.28 -6.11 8.13
CA ASP A 31 -9.34 -6.82 9.41
C ASP A 31 -7.93 -6.94 10.03
N PHE A 32 -7.83 -6.63 11.34
CA PHE A 32 -6.58 -6.65 12.09
C PHE A 32 -6.43 -7.89 13.00
N ASP A 33 -7.39 -8.81 13.00
CA ASP A 33 -7.33 -10.03 13.82
C ASP A 33 -6.35 -11.09 13.24
N GLY A 34 -5.88 -10.89 12.01
CA GLY A 34 -4.93 -11.75 11.31
C GLY A 34 -3.46 -11.50 11.66
N ASP A 35 -2.60 -12.48 11.32
CA ASP A 35 -1.14 -12.36 11.41
C ASP A 35 -0.57 -11.43 10.33
N ILE A 36 0.76 -11.25 10.32
CA ILE A 36 1.41 -10.39 9.32
C ILE A 36 1.09 -10.83 7.88
N ARG A 37 0.98 -12.14 7.61
CA ARG A 37 0.73 -12.62 6.25
C ARG A 37 -0.67 -12.23 5.80
N GLU A 38 -1.66 -12.43 6.66
CA GLU A 38 -3.03 -12.05 6.38
C GLU A 38 -3.19 -10.54 6.22
N GLN A 39 -2.64 -9.75 7.14
CA GLN A 39 -2.70 -8.29 7.03
C GLN A 39 -1.95 -7.77 5.79
N THR A 40 -0.83 -8.40 5.43
CA THR A 40 -0.09 -8.06 4.20
C THR A 40 -0.93 -8.34 2.96
N ARG A 41 -1.55 -9.52 2.84
CA ARG A 41 -2.40 -9.87 1.69
C ARG A 41 -3.55 -8.89 1.52
N GLN A 42 -4.25 -8.56 2.60
CA GLN A 42 -5.36 -7.61 2.57
C GLN A 42 -4.88 -6.20 2.19
N THR A 43 -3.75 -5.75 2.77
CA THR A 43 -3.15 -4.45 2.43
C THR A 43 -2.79 -4.37 0.95
N LEU A 44 -2.17 -5.40 0.38
CA LEU A 44 -1.81 -5.47 -1.04
C LEU A 44 -3.06 -5.52 -1.95
N ALA A 45 -4.10 -6.24 -1.55
CA ALA A 45 -5.38 -6.26 -2.26
C ALA A 45 -6.07 -4.88 -2.28
N ASN A 46 -5.98 -4.15 -1.16
CA ASN A 46 -6.48 -2.77 -1.08
C ASN A 46 -5.69 -1.83 -1.99
N ILE A 47 -4.36 -1.97 -2.06
CA ILE A 47 -3.53 -1.25 -3.04
C ILE A 47 -3.99 -1.53 -4.47
N ASP A 48 -4.17 -2.80 -4.86
CA ASP A 48 -4.61 -3.16 -6.21
C ASP A 48 -5.96 -2.53 -6.55
N LYS A 49 -6.92 -2.58 -5.60
CA LYS A 49 -8.24 -1.97 -5.77
C LYS A 49 -8.13 -0.45 -5.98
N MET A 50 -7.37 0.25 -5.14
CA MET A 50 -7.23 1.71 -5.24
C MET A 50 -6.48 2.14 -6.51
N LEU A 51 -5.47 1.39 -6.94
CA LEU A 51 -4.78 1.63 -8.22
C LEU A 51 -5.73 1.45 -9.41
N ALA A 52 -6.52 0.38 -9.42
CA ALA A 52 -7.48 0.10 -10.49
C ALA A 52 -8.53 1.21 -10.62
N GLU A 53 -9.06 1.72 -9.50
CA GLU A 53 -10.00 2.85 -9.50
C GLU A 53 -9.37 4.15 -10.03
N GLY A 54 -8.06 4.31 -9.86
CA GLY A 54 -7.29 5.42 -10.43
C GLY A 54 -6.82 5.21 -11.87
N GLY A 55 -7.15 4.08 -12.51
CA GLY A 55 -6.73 3.75 -13.87
C GLY A 55 -5.30 3.22 -14.00
N SER A 56 -4.75 2.67 -12.92
CA SER A 56 -3.40 2.10 -12.84
C SER A 56 -3.45 0.64 -12.38
N ASP A 57 -2.27 0.04 -12.20
CA ASP A 57 -2.08 -1.31 -11.67
C ASP A 57 -0.70 -1.44 -11.03
N LYS A 58 -0.45 -2.55 -10.33
CA LYS A 58 0.79 -2.77 -9.58
C LYS A 58 2.08 -2.75 -10.41
N SER A 59 2.02 -2.96 -11.73
CA SER A 59 3.21 -2.87 -12.62
C SER A 59 3.65 -1.41 -12.86
N LYS A 60 2.80 -0.44 -12.51
CA LYS A 60 3.07 1.00 -12.65
C LYS A 60 3.43 1.68 -11.33
N ILE A 61 3.64 0.92 -10.26
CA ILE A 61 4.06 1.50 -8.99
C ILE A 61 5.48 2.05 -9.15
N LEU A 62 5.64 3.32 -8.78
CA LEU A 62 6.92 4.03 -8.83
C LEU A 62 7.67 3.89 -7.50
N SER A 63 6.94 4.04 -6.38
CA SER A 63 7.49 4.00 -5.02
C SER A 63 6.52 3.32 -4.06
N LEU A 64 7.04 2.46 -3.20
CA LEU A 64 6.32 1.80 -2.13
C LEU A 64 7.12 1.86 -0.83
N THR A 65 6.57 2.54 0.19
CA THR A 65 7.15 2.58 1.53
C THR A 65 6.32 1.69 2.45
N ILE A 66 6.98 0.72 3.09
CA ILE A 66 6.38 -0.17 4.07
C ILE A 66 6.79 0.27 5.46
N PHE A 67 5.78 0.47 6.31
CA PHE A 67 5.93 0.61 7.74
C PHE A 67 5.53 -0.73 8.36
N LEU A 68 6.50 -1.44 8.93
CA LEU A 68 6.29 -2.70 9.64
C LEU A 68 6.34 -2.44 11.14
N LYS A 69 5.44 -3.06 11.92
CA LYS A 69 5.39 -2.83 13.37
C LYS A 69 6.60 -3.41 14.12
N ASP A 70 7.03 -4.60 13.72
CA ASP A 70 8.11 -5.35 14.35
C ASP A 70 8.91 -6.11 13.26
N MET A 71 10.23 -5.96 13.23
CA MET A 71 11.07 -6.65 12.23
C MET A 71 11.07 -8.18 12.36
N ALA A 72 10.56 -8.75 13.45
CA ALA A 72 10.32 -10.19 13.56
C ALA A 72 9.36 -10.71 12.48
N ASP A 73 8.48 -9.84 11.95
CA ASP A 73 7.48 -10.17 10.94
C ASP A 73 7.98 -10.01 9.49
N TYR A 74 9.24 -9.59 9.31
CA TYR A 74 9.80 -9.19 8.02
C TYR A 74 9.75 -10.30 6.95
N ASP A 75 10.07 -11.54 7.32
CA ASP A 75 10.05 -12.68 6.40
C ASP A 75 8.61 -13.06 6.01
N GLY A 76 7.66 -12.94 6.95
CA GLY A 76 6.24 -13.16 6.69
C GLY A 76 5.67 -12.16 5.71
N LEU A 77 5.96 -10.87 5.92
CA LEU A 77 5.65 -9.77 5.01
C LEU A 77 6.23 -10.02 3.60
N ASN A 78 7.52 -10.36 3.50
CA ASN A 78 8.20 -10.53 2.21
C ASN A 78 7.65 -11.71 1.42
N ALA A 79 7.31 -12.82 2.07
CA ALA A 79 6.75 -13.96 1.37
C ALA A 79 5.45 -13.62 0.62
N GLU A 80 4.56 -12.81 1.21
CA GLU A 80 3.34 -12.38 0.55
C GLU A 80 3.59 -11.26 -0.49
N TYR A 81 4.52 -10.34 -0.20
CA TYR A 81 4.92 -9.30 -1.14
C TYR A 81 5.55 -9.88 -2.42
N ASP A 82 6.48 -10.83 -2.28
CA ASP A 82 7.21 -11.44 -3.39
C ASP A 82 6.26 -12.25 -4.29
N ALA A 83 5.22 -12.85 -3.71
CA ALA A 83 4.16 -13.53 -4.47
C ALA A 83 3.23 -12.56 -5.21
N TRP A 84 3.11 -11.31 -4.73
CA TRP A 84 2.21 -10.31 -5.27
C TRP A 84 2.86 -9.40 -6.32
N VAL A 85 4.12 -9.00 -6.13
CA VAL A 85 4.78 -8.00 -6.98
C VAL A 85 4.84 -8.44 -8.44
N ALA A 86 4.69 -7.49 -9.37
CA ALA A 86 4.74 -7.79 -10.80
C ALA A 86 6.18 -8.14 -11.23
N ASP A 87 6.35 -9.31 -11.85
CA ASP A 87 7.65 -9.78 -12.36
C ASP A 87 8.25 -8.78 -13.36
N GLY A 88 9.53 -8.46 -13.20
CA GLY A 88 10.22 -7.44 -13.99
C GLY A 88 9.78 -5.98 -13.76
N HIS A 89 8.79 -5.73 -12.91
CA HIS A 89 8.18 -4.41 -12.68
C HIS A 89 8.12 -4.03 -11.20
N ALA A 90 9.05 -4.56 -10.38
CA ALA A 90 9.13 -4.21 -8.97
C ALA A 90 9.41 -2.70 -8.77
N PRO A 91 8.71 -2.02 -7.84
CA PRO A 91 8.88 -0.59 -7.61
C PRO A 91 10.16 -0.27 -6.83
N ALA A 92 10.53 1.01 -6.78
CA ALA A 92 11.44 1.47 -5.72
C ALA A 92 10.76 1.20 -4.37
N ARG A 93 11.45 0.47 -3.47
CA ARG A 93 10.87 0.00 -2.21
C ARG A 93 11.75 0.36 -1.02
N ALA A 94 11.12 0.83 0.05
CA ALA A 94 11.74 0.96 1.37
C ALA A 94 10.86 0.23 2.40
N CYS A 95 11.49 -0.41 3.39
CA CYS A 95 10.82 -1.02 4.53
C CYS A 95 11.51 -0.55 5.80
N VAL A 96 10.75 -0.05 6.76
CA VAL A 96 11.25 0.42 8.05
C VAL A 96 10.36 -0.07 9.17
N GLU A 97 10.94 -0.25 10.36
CA GLU A 97 10.16 -0.48 11.57
C GLU A 97 9.53 0.84 12.06
N ALA A 98 8.25 0.83 12.43
CA ALA A 98 7.53 2.01 12.93
C ALA A 98 6.43 1.67 13.94
N LYS A 99 6.14 2.60 14.85
CA LYS A 99 5.00 2.47 15.77
C LYS A 99 3.69 2.74 15.03
N MET A 100 2.73 1.83 15.17
CA MET A 100 1.41 1.94 14.56
C MET A 100 0.43 2.75 15.43
N TYR A 101 -0.59 3.32 14.79
CA TYR A 101 -1.63 4.10 15.48
C TYR A 101 -2.57 3.25 16.35
N LYS A 102 -2.60 1.94 16.11
CA LYS A 102 -3.32 0.92 16.87
C LYS A 102 -2.43 -0.29 17.14
N PRO A 103 -2.56 -0.96 18.29
CA PRO A 103 -1.77 -2.15 18.60
C PRO A 103 -1.97 -3.32 17.64
N GLU A 104 -3.16 -3.46 17.04
CA GLU A 104 -3.53 -4.60 16.19
C GLU A 104 -2.99 -4.46 14.76
N VAL A 105 -2.63 -3.25 14.34
CA VAL A 105 -2.07 -2.99 13.02
C VAL A 105 -0.62 -3.46 12.99
N LEU A 106 -0.28 -4.35 12.05
CA LEU A 106 1.06 -4.90 11.91
C LEU A 106 1.83 -4.27 10.74
N VAL A 107 1.13 -3.81 9.70
CA VAL A 107 1.75 -3.22 8.51
C VAL A 107 0.89 -2.10 7.92
N GLU A 108 1.53 -1.03 7.44
CA GLU A 108 0.93 0.05 6.65
C GLU A 108 1.81 0.33 5.43
N MET A 109 1.21 0.58 4.27
CA MET A 109 1.93 0.80 3.02
C MET A 109 1.49 2.07 2.29
N CYS A 110 2.45 2.92 1.91
CA CYS A 110 2.22 4.12 1.11
C CYS A 110 2.72 3.91 -0.32
N VAL A 111 1.89 4.27 -1.30
CA VAL A 111 2.16 3.99 -2.73
C VAL A 111 2.07 5.26 -3.56
N VAL A 112 3.03 5.41 -4.47
CA VAL A 112 2.99 6.35 -5.60
C VAL A 112 3.10 5.56 -6.89
N ALA A 113 2.21 5.79 -7.84
CA ALA A 113 2.16 5.06 -9.11
C ALA A 113 1.91 5.97 -10.31
N ALA A 114 2.23 5.50 -11.51
CA ALA A 114 1.90 6.16 -12.77
C ALA A 114 0.51 5.74 -13.28
N VAL A 115 -0.15 6.59 -14.08
CA VAL A 115 -1.38 6.28 -14.84
C VAL A 115 -1.06 6.08 -16.30
#